data_AF-A0A2R5F8B3-F1
#
_entry.id   AF-A0A2R5F8B3-F1
#
_cell.length_a   1.000
_cell.length_b   1.000
_cell.length_c   1.000
_cell.angle_alpha   90.00
_cell.angle_beta   90.00
_cell.angle_gamma   90.00
#
_symmetry.space_group_name_H-M   'P 1'
#
loop_
_entity.id
_entity.type
_entity.pdbx_description
1 polymer ?
#
loop_
_entity_poly.entity_id
_entity_poly.type
_entity_poly.pdbx_seq_one_letter_code
_entity_poly.pdbx_strand_id
1 'polypeptide(L)'
;MVETFAIWFRPYLSVLDWVRQCNGWDDVETALAQGRGIIFLTPHLGCFEITSLLYASRHPIGILYRPPRKVTLEPLIIAGRQRGQVTLAPTNLKGVRTLLQFLKKGHAVGILPDQVPSTGEGEWAPFLGRPAYTMTLVNRLAASTDAVVVTAFGERLPWGRGYIVHFEVQPEGTASTSERMNGAIEDLIRRKPDQYLWSYPRWKVPRGAPKPPAAVS
;
A
#
# COMPACT_ATOMS: atom_id res chain seq x y z
N MET A 1 2.65 3.33 15.50
CA MET A 1 1.61 2.34 15.16
C MET A 1 0.59 2.12 16.29
N VAL A 2 0.41 3.08 17.22
CA VAL A 2 -0.61 2.97 18.29
C VAL A 2 -2.03 3.22 17.75
N GLU A 3 -2.14 4.03 16.69
CA GLU A 3 -3.42 4.38 16.05
C GLU A 3 -4.14 3.19 15.42
N THR A 4 -3.40 2.17 14.95
CA THR A 4 -3.96 0.94 14.40
C THR A 4 -4.96 0.29 15.37
N PHE A 5 -4.63 0.23 16.66
CA PHE A 5 -5.54 -0.30 17.67
C PHE A 5 -6.78 0.59 17.84
N ALA A 6 -6.61 1.91 17.89
CA ALA A 6 -7.74 2.83 17.96
C ALA A 6 -8.67 2.69 16.74
N ILE A 7 -8.10 2.50 15.55
CA ILE A 7 -8.84 2.26 14.31
C ILE A 7 -9.63 0.95 14.39
N TRP A 8 -9.03 -0.15 14.87
CA TRP A 8 -9.68 -1.46 14.91
C TRP A 8 -10.80 -1.55 15.94
N PHE A 9 -10.67 -0.87 17.08
CA PHE A 9 -11.62 -0.99 18.19
C PHE A 9 -12.72 0.08 18.22
N ARG A 10 -12.69 1.07 17.33
CA ARG A 10 -13.76 2.09 17.21
C ARG A 10 -14.78 1.70 16.15
N PRO A 11 -16.03 2.20 16.23
CA PRO A 11 -17.02 2.01 15.16
C PRO A 11 -16.51 2.54 13.81
N TYR A 12 -16.92 1.88 12.71
CA TYR A 12 -16.41 2.20 11.37
C TYR A 12 -16.66 3.63 10.94
N LEU A 13 -17.90 4.11 11.09
CA LEU A 13 -18.24 5.49 10.74
C LEU A 13 -17.47 6.52 11.59
N SER A 14 -17.28 6.26 12.88
CA SER A 14 -16.49 7.14 13.76
C SER A 14 -15.01 7.23 13.37
N VAL A 15 -14.46 6.18 12.77
CA VAL A 15 -13.09 6.21 12.21
C VAL A 15 -13.06 7.04 10.93
N LEU A 16 -14.09 6.95 10.08
CA LEU A 16 -14.19 7.78 8.87
C LEU A 16 -14.30 9.27 9.21
N ASP A 17 -14.96 9.64 10.31
CA ASP A 17 -15.03 11.03 10.81
C ASP A 17 -13.66 11.62 11.19
N TRP A 18 -12.62 10.79 11.32
CA TRP A 18 -11.25 11.27 11.53
C TRP A 18 -10.59 11.76 10.24
N VAL A 19 -11.14 11.43 9.07
CA VAL A 19 -10.69 12.01 7.80
C VAL A 19 -11.24 13.43 7.69
N ARG A 20 -10.35 14.42 7.81
CA ARG A 20 -10.70 15.85 7.74
C ARG A 20 -10.73 16.38 6.31
N GLN A 21 -9.98 15.73 5.43
CA GLN A 21 -9.86 16.12 4.03
C GLN A 21 -9.44 14.91 3.20
N CYS A 22 -9.91 14.85 1.95
CA CYS A 22 -9.53 13.85 0.96
C CYS A 22 -9.12 14.56 -0.33
N ASN A 23 -7.87 14.41 -0.74
CA ASN A 23 -7.31 14.98 -1.94
C ASN A 23 -7.21 13.92 -3.04
N GLY A 24 -7.48 14.30 -4.29
CA GLY A 24 -7.38 13.43 -5.46
C GLY A 24 -8.47 12.37 -5.58
N TRP A 25 -9.62 12.55 -4.90
CA TRP A 25 -10.74 11.62 -5.02
C TRP A 25 -11.36 11.64 -6.41
N ASP A 26 -11.52 12.81 -7.01
CA ASP A 26 -12.11 12.96 -8.35
C ASP A 26 -11.30 12.23 -9.43
N ASP A 27 -9.97 12.20 -9.28
CA ASP A 27 -9.07 11.44 -10.17
C ASP A 27 -9.24 9.92 -9.98
N VAL A 28 -9.46 9.47 -8.75
CA VAL A 28 -9.80 8.07 -8.45
C VAL A 28 -11.15 7.69 -9.07
N GLU A 29 -12.17 8.53 -8.95
CA GLU A 29 -13.47 8.30 -9.57
C GLU A 29 -13.37 8.26 -11.09
N THR A 30 -12.58 9.15 -11.68
CA THR A 30 -12.31 9.16 -13.12
C THR A 30 -11.63 7.86 -13.56
N ALA A 31 -10.63 7.39 -12.82
CA ALA A 31 -9.97 6.11 -13.11
C ALA A 31 -10.94 4.92 -13.00
N LEU A 32 -11.83 4.91 -12.01
CA LEU A 32 -12.87 3.88 -11.86
C LEU A 32 -13.90 3.92 -13.00
N ALA A 33 -14.31 5.12 -13.43
CA ALA A 33 -15.27 5.30 -14.52
C ALA A 33 -14.75 4.78 -15.87
N GLN A 34 -13.43 4.72 -16.05
CA GLN A 34 -12.79 4.10 -17.22
C GLN A 34 -12.85 2.56 -17.21
N GLY A 35 -13.35 1.94 -16.13
CA GLY A 35 -13.44 0.48 -15.99
C GLY A 35 -12.10 -0.22 -15.78
N ARG A 36 -11.01 0.53 -15.61
CA ARG A 36 -9.68 0.01 -15.30
C ARG A 36 -9.57 -0.27 -13.80
N GLY A 37 -8.91 -1.37 -13.45
CA GLY A 37 -8.59 -1.65 -12.04
C GLY A 37 -7.62 -0.59 -11.49
N ILE A 38 -7.54 -0.47 -10.16
CA ILE A 38 -6.61 0.48 -9.51
C ILE A 38 -5.63 -0.28 -8.62
N ILE A 39 -4.34 0.02 -8.74
CA ILE A 39 -3.31 -0.43 -7.80
C ILE A 39 -2.91 0.75 -6.92
N PHE A 40 -3.34 0.72 -5.66
CA PHE A 40 -2.88 1.67 -4.65
C PHE A 40 -1.52 1.26 -4.11
N LEU A 41 -0.52 2.11 -4.33
CA LEU A 41 0.80 2.07 -3.70
C LEU A 41 0.76 2.88 -2.42
N THR A 42 0.68 2.20 -1.28
CA THR A 42 0.54 2.85 0.02
C THR A 42 1.79 2.56 0.86
N PRO A 43 2.83 3.40 0.88
CA PRO A 43 3.99 3.12 1.74
C PRO A 43 3.60 3.15 3.22
N HIS A 44 4.47 2.67 4.10
CA HIS A 44 4.33 2.79 5.56
C HIS A 44 4.59 4.24 6.01
N LEU A 45 3.83 5.16 5.43
CA LEU A 45 3.87 6.60 5.62
C LEU A 45 2.54 7.06 6.21
N GLY A 46 2.59 7.90 7.23
CA GLY A 46 1.36 8.40 7.84
C GLY A 46 0.53 7.24 8.44
N CYS A 47 -0.79 7.39 8.46
CA CYS A 47 -1.73 6.34 8.77
C CYS A 47 -2.22 5.67 7.48
N PHE A 48 -1.45 4.74 6.94
CA PHE A 48 -1.84 4.00 5.73
C PHE A 48 -3.15 3.19 5.89
N GLU A 49 -3.57 2.85 7.12
CA GLU A 49 -4.81 2.10 7.33
C GLU A 49 -6.07 2.95 7.06
N ILE A 50 -6.00 4.28 7.23
CA ILE A 50 -7.17 5.14 7.00
C ILE A 50 -7.51 5.25 5.52
N THR A 51 -6.53 5.11 4.63
CA THR A 51 -6.73 5.27 3.17
C THR A 51 -7.59 4.13 2.61
N SER A 52 -7.31 2.89 3.00
CA SER A 52 -8.08 1.72 2.58
C SER A 52 -9.48 1.72 3.16
N LEU A 53 -9.64 2.16 4.42
CA LEU A 53 -10.95 2.28 5.07
C LEU A 53 -11.81 3.36 4.41
N LEU A 54 -11.24 4.52 4.07
CA LEU A 54 -11.94 5.57 3.35
C LEU A 54 -12.40 5.08 1.97
N TYR A 55 -11.49 4.49 1.19
CA TYR A 55 -11.82 3.95 -0.12
C TYR A 55 -12.90 2.86 -0.03
N ALA A 56 -12.76 1.94 0.92
CA ALA A 56 -13.70 0.83 1.16
C ALA A 56 -15.10 1.28 1.61
N SER A 57 -15.27 2.54 2.02
CA SER A 57 -16.59 3.11 2.31
C SER A 57 -17.40 3.36 1.04
N ARG A 58 -16.74 3.46 -0.12
CA ARG A 58 -17.33 3.80 -1.42
C ARG A 58 -17.21 2.65 -2.43
N HIS A 59 -16.07 1.98 -2.49
CA HIS A 59 -15.80 0.94 -3.50
C HIS A 59 -15.07 -0.31 -2.95
N PRO A 60 -15.23 -1.48 -3.59
CA PRO A 60 -14.50 -2.70 -3.20
C PRO A 60 -12.99 -2.60 -3.36
N ILE A 61 -12.24 -3.09 -2.37
CA ILE A 61 -10.77 -3.14 -2.40
C ILE A 61 -10.20 -4.45 -1.86
N GLY A 62 -9.26 -5.03 -2.60
CA GLY A 62 -8.46 -6.18 -2.17
C GLY A 62 -7.15 -5.74 -1.52
N ILE A 63 -6.90 -6.08 -0.26
CA ILE A 63 -5.68 -5.69 0.45
C ILE A 63 -4.76 -6.89 0.64
N LEU A 64 -3.50 -6.76 0.20
CA LEU A 64 -2.49 -7.79 0.45
C LEU A 64 -2.19 -7.85 1.96
N TYR A 65 -2.37 -9.03 2.54
CA TYR A 65 -2.27 -9.28 3.98
C TYR A 65 -1.36 -10.47 4.27
N ARG A 66 -0.39 -10.26 5.16
CA ARG A 66 0.45 -11.33 5.70
C ARG A 66 -0.15 -11.82 7.02
N PRO A 67 -0.49 -13.11 7.16
CA PRO A 67 -0.93 -13.66 8.44
C PRO A 67 0.09 -13.38 9.56
N PRO A 68 -0.38 -13.09 10.79
CA PRO A 68 0.48 -12.78 11.91
C PRO A 68 1.28 -14.02 12.32
N ARG A 69 2.46 -13.81 12.91
CA ARG A 69 3.24 -14.92 13.51
C ARG A 69 2.49 -15.60 14.65
N LYS A 70 1.70 -14.84 15.41
CA LYS A 70 0.84 -15.35 16.48
C LYS A 70 -0.56 -15.54 15.94
N VAL A 71 -0.90 -16.78 15.60
CA VAL A 71 -2.20 -17.16 15.02
C VAL A 71 -3.37 -16.75 15.91
N THR A 72 -3.19 -16.73 17.24
CA THR A 72 -4.21 -16.28 18.19
C THR A 72 -4.65 -14.82 18.01
N LEU A 73 -3.82 -13.98 17.37
CA LEU A 73 -4.17 -12.58 17.07
C LEU A 73 -4.90 -12.43 15.73
N GLU A 74 -4.93 -13.48 14.89
CA GLU A 74 -5.48 -13.39 13.55
C GLU A 74 -6.96 -12.99 13.52
N PRO A 75 -7.88 -13.56 14.33
CA PRO A 75 -9.27 -13.15 14.33
C PRO A 75 -9.45 -11.66 14.66
N LEU A 76 -8.65 -11.15 15.59
CA LEU A 76 -8.67 -9.74 15.98
C LEU A 76 -8.20 -8.83 14.84
N ILE A 77 -7.12 -9.20 14.17
CA ILE A 77 -6.57 -8.42 13.05
C ILE A 77 -7.54 -8.43 11.87
N ILE A 78 -8.15 -9.58 11.56
CA ILE A 78 -9.16 -9.70 10.52
C ILE A 78 -10.36 -8.81 10.85
N ALA A 79 -10.90 -8.87 12.07
CA ALA A 79 -12.02 -8.03 12.49
C ALA A 79 -11.71 -6.52 12.36
N GLY A 80 -10.47 -6.13 12.69
CA GLY A 80 -10.04 -4.74 12.57
C GLY A 80 -9.82 -4.25 11.15
N ARG A 81 -9.41 -5.13 10.22
CA ARG A 81 -9.03 -4.76 8.84
C ARG A 81 -10.08 -5.05 7.79
N GLN A 82 -10.91 -6.08 7.98
CA GLN A 82 -11.97 -6.47 7.04
C GLN A 82 -13.26 -5.69 7.33
N ARG A 83 -13.21 -4.37 7.13
CA ARG A 83 -14.30 -3.43 7.39
C ARG A 83 -14.71 -2.71 6.11
N GLY A 84 -15.97 -2.27 6.03
CA GLY A 84 -16.53 -1.75 4.79
C GLY A 84 -16.46 -2.80 3.69
N GLN A 85 -16.00 -2.41 2.50
CA GLN A 85 -15.84 -3.30 1.34
C GLN A 85 -14.41 -3.86 1.18
N VAL A 86 -13.64 -3.98 2.27
CA VAL A 86 -12.30 -4.59 2.25
C VAL A 86 -12.38 -6.10 2.13
N THR A 87 -11.61 -6.68 1.21
CA THR A 87 -11.27 -8.11 1.14
C THR A 87 -9.79 -8.32 1.42
N LEU A 88 -9.44 -9.17 2.38
CA LEU A 88 -8.04 -9.51 2.66
C LEU A 88 -7.56 -10.64 1.75
N ALA A 89 -6.44 -10.41 1.07
CA ALA A 89 -5.79 -11.39 0.21
C ALA A 89 -4.49 -11.87 0.86
N PRO A 90 -4.32 -13.16 1.17
CA PRO A 90 -3.11 -13.64 1.85
C PRO A 90 -1.86 -13.50 0.96
N THR A 91 -0.69 -13.32 1.55
CA THR A 91 0.61 -13.30 0.84
C THR A 91 1.03 -14.68 0.34
N ASN A 92 0.24 -15.27 -0.56
CA ASN A 92 0.51 -16.54 -1.24
C ASN A 92 -0.14 -16.52 -2.65
N LEU A 93 0.05 -17.59 -3.42
CA LEU A 93 -0.50 -17.70 -4.79
C LEU A 93 -2.02 -17.52 -4.85
N LYS A 94 -2.77 -17.96 -3.83
CA LYS A 94 -4.22 -17.77 -3.78
C LYS A 94 -4.55 -16.28 -3.67
N GLY A 95 -3.89 -15.56 -2.78
CA GLY A 95 -4.12 -14.12 -2.65
C GLY A 95 -3.69 -13.33 -3.89
N VAL A 96 -2.56 -13.68 -4.53
CA VAL A 96 -2.17 -13.06 -5.81
C VAL A 96 -3.25 -13.26 -6.88
N ARG A 97 -3.83 -14.46 -7.00
CA ARG A 97 -4.94 -14.73 -7.91
C ARG A 97 -6.18 -13.90 -7.57
N THR A 98 -6.50 -13.75 -6.28
CA THR A 98 -7.59 -12.88 -5.82
C THR A 98 -7.35 -11.43 -6.24
N LEU A 99 -6.15 -10.88 -6.03
CA LEU A 99 -5.82 -9.51 -6.43
C LEU A 99 -5.93 -9.31 -7.95
N LEU A 100 -5.42 -10.25 -8.76
CA LEU A 100 -5.60 -10.23 -10.21
C LEU A 100 -7.07 -10.22 -10.63
N GLN A 101 -7.92 -11.02 -9.97
CA GLN A 101 -9.35 -11.04 -10.25
C GLN A 101 -10.05 -9.74 -9.87
N PHE A 102 -9.65 -9.10 -8.76
CA PHE A 102 -10.15 -7.78 -8.38
C PHE A 102 -9.85 -6.75 -9.47
N LEU A 103 -8.58 -6.68 -9.88
CA LEU A 103 -8.13 -5.73 -10.91
C LEU A 103 -8.83 -5.96 -12.26
N LYS A 104 -9.00 -7.22 -12.68
CA LYS A 104 -9.72 -7.56 -13.92
C LYS A 104 -11.21 -7.23 -13.90
N LYS A 105 -11.80 -7.05 -12.72
CA LYS A 105 -13.19 -6.60 -12.54
C LYS A 105 -13.32 -5.08 -12.44
N GLY A 106 -12.23 -4.32 -12.64
CA GLY A 106 -12.23 -2.87 -12.45
C GLY A 106 -12.26 -2.46 -10.97
N HIS A 107 -11.95 -3.37 -10.03
CA HIS A 107 -11.83 -3.03 -8.61
C HIS A 107 -10.41 -2.61 -8.24
N ALA A 108 -10.26 -2.06 -7.03
CA ALA A 108 -8.97 -1.66 -6.53
C ALA A 108 -8.27 -2.77 -5.74
N VAL A 109 -6.95 -2.66 -5.67
CA VAL A 109 -6.12 -3.39 -4.72
C VAL A 109 -5.17 -2.45 -3.99
N GLY A 110 -4.90 -2.72 -2.72
CA GLY A 110 -3.93 -1.98 -1.91
C GLY A 110 -2.72 -2.84 -1.56
N ILE A 111 -1.54 -2.31 -1.85
CA ILE A 111 -0.24 -2.96 -1.60
C ILE A 111 0.69 -1.95 -0.93
N LEU A 112 1.41 -2.39 0.10
CA LEU A 112 2.47 -1.62 0.74
C LEU A 112 3.81 -2.10 0.18
N PRO A 113 4.44 -1.35 -0.76
CA PRO A 113 5.53 -1.86 -1.59
C PRO A 113 6.93 -1.74 -0.95
N ASP A 114 7.02 -1.10 0.21
CA ASP A 114 8.24 -0.62 0.86
C ASP A 114 8.76 -1.54 1.97
N GLN A 115 8.26 -2.78 2.04
CA GLN A 115 8.87 -3.83 2.87
C GLN A 115 9.65 -4.82 2.04
N VAL A 116 10.69 -5.39 2.66
CA VAL A 116 11.54 -6.41 2.05
C VAL A 116 10.71 -7.69 1.87
N PRO A 117 10.50 -8.16 0.62
CA PRO A 117 9.74 -9.38 0.34
C PRO A 117 10.54 -10.63 0.71
N SER A 118 9.92 -11.81 0.55
CA SER A 118 10.61 -13.08 0.76
C SER A 118 11.62 -13.33 -0.37
N THR A 119 12.55 -14.26 -0.14
CA THR A 119 13.58 -14.61 -1.13
C THR A 119 12.95 -15.11 -2.43
N GLY A 120 13.38 -14.55 -3.56
CA GLY A 120 12.84 -14.87 -4.90
C GLY A 120 11.57 -14.08 -5.27
N GLU A 121 11.06 -13.24 -4.37
CA GLU A 121 9.86 -12.40 -4.60
C GLU A 121 10.21 -10.93 -4.88
N GLY A 122 11.51 -10.61 -4.98
CA GLY A 122 12.00 -9.25 -5.19
C GLY A 122 13.27 -9.16 -6.02
N GLU A 123 13.65 -7.92 -6.33
CA GLU A 123 14.85 -7.54 -7.05
C GLU A 123 15.53 -6.34 -6.38
N TRP A 124 16.80 -6.11 -6.69
CA TRP A 124 17.51 -4.93 -6.20
C TRP A 124 17.15 -3.72 -7.05
N ALA A 125 16.64 -2.68 -6.40
CA ALA A 125 16.35 -1.38 -7.04
C ALA A 125 16.80 -0.23 -6.13
N PRO A 126 17.15 0.94 -6.67
CA PRO A 126 17.43 2.13 -5.88
C PRO A 126 16.24 2.50 -4.98
N PHE A 127 16.52 2.83 -3.72
CA PHE A 127 15.56 3.41 -2.78
C PHE A 127 16.30 4.38 -1.85
N LEU A 128 15.99 5.67 -1.98
CA LEU A 128 16.62 6.79 -1.27
C LEU A 128 18.15 6.74 -1.37
N GLY A 129 18.66 6.61 -2.60
CA GLY A 129 20.10 6.60 -2.89
C GLY A 129 20.84 5.32 -2.52
N ARG A 130 20.14 4.26 -2.11
CA ARG A 130 20.76 2.98 -1.71
C ARG A 130 20.03 1.79 -2.31
N PRO A 131 20.72 0.71 -2.72
CA PRO A 131 20.05 -0.49 -3.20
C PRO A 131 19.17 -1.12 -2.12
N ALA A 132 17.91 -1.38 -2.44
CA ALA A 132 16.96 -2.03 -1.55
C ALA A 132 16.23 -3.18 -2.27
N TYR A 133 16.10 -4.32 -1.58
CA TYR A 133 15.42 -5.48 -2.13
C TYR A 133 13.91 -5.21 -2.16
N THR A 134 13.34 -5.09 -3.35
CA THR A 134 12.02 -4.52 -3.63
C THR A 134 11.12 -5.56 -4.27
N MET A 135 9.85 -5.61 -3.87
CA MET A 135 8.91 -6.61 -4.39
C MET A 135 8.55 -6.38 -5.85
N THR A 136 8.45 -7.47 -6.62
CA THR A 136 8.06 -7.42 -8.05
C THR A 136 6.59 -7.74 -8.28
N LEU A 137 5.81 -7.97 -7.21
CA LEU A 137 4.38 -8.30 -7.33
C LEU A 137 3.59 -7.17 -7.99
N VAL A 138 3.86 -5.92 -7.59
CA VAL A 138 3.20 -4.74 -8.16
C VAL A 138 3.43 -4.67 -9.67
N ASN A 139 4.68 -4.84 -10.11
CA ASN A 139 5.06 -4.82 -11.52
C ASN A 139 4.32 -5.89 -12.32
N ARG A 140 4.25 -7.11 -11.78
CA ARG A 140 3.54 -8.22 -12.42
C ARG A 140 2.04 -7.97 -12.51
N LEU A 141 1.42 -7.39 -11.47
CA LEU A 141 0.01 -7.03 -11.50
C LEU A 141 -0.25 -5.95 -12.56
N ALA A 142 0.50 -4.84 -12.52
CA ALA A 142 0.38 -3.76 -13.50
C ALA A 142 0.65 -4.19 -14.95
N ALA A 143 1.55 -5.15 -15.17
CA ALA A 143 1.79 -5.70 -16.51
C ALA A 143 0.66 -6.65 -16.97
N SER A 144 -0.02 -7.32 -16.04
CA SER A 144 -1.07 -8.32 -16.33
C SER A 144 -2.47 -7.74 -16.38
N THR A 145 -2.64 -6.52 -15.86
CA THR A 145 -3.90 -5.80 -15.77
C THR A 145 -3.57 -4.37 -16.12
N ASP A 146 -4.25 -3.79 -17.12
CA ASP A 146 -4.09 -2.40 -17.53
C ASP A 146 -4.63 -1.43 -16.45
N ALA A 147 -4.12 -1.59 -15.23
CA ALA A 147 -4.60 -0.97 -14.02
C ALA A 147 -3.89 0.37 -13.83
N VAL A 148 -4.65 1.36 -13.38
CA VAL A 148 -4.13 2.67 -13.03
C VAL A 148 -3.36 2.56 -11.71
N VAL A 149 -2.15 3.08 -11.69
CA VAL A 149 -1.33 3.14 -10.48
C VAL A 149 -1.62 4.43 -9.75
N VAL A 150 -1.95 4.35 -8.47
CA VAL A 150 -2.26 5.49 -7.62
C VAL A 150 -1.42 5.40 -6.37
N THR A 151 -0.67 6.43 -6.00
CA THR A 151 -0.06 6.47 -4.67
C THR A 151 -1.09 6.96 -3.66
N ALA A 152 -1.05 6.42 -2.44
CA ALA A 152 -1.95 6.82 -1.37
C ALA A 152 -1.21 6.92 -0.04
N PHE A 153 -1.52 7.93 0.76
CA PHE A 153 -1.11 7.98 2.16
C PHE A 153 -2.05 8.83 3.01
N GLY A 154 -2.19 8.47 4.28
CA GLY A 154 -2.97 9.23 5.26
C GLY A 154 -2.06 10.13 6.08
N GLU A 155 -1.93 11.40 5.71
CA GLU A 155 -1.17 12.38 6.49
C GLU A 155 -1.80 12.58 7.87
N ARG A 156 -1.01 12.43 8.93
CA ARG A 156 -1.44 12.75 10.30
C ARG A 156 -1.43 14.26 10.50
N LEU A 157 -2.54 14.78 11.01
CA LEU A 157 -2.59 16.15 11.51
C LEU A 157 -2.01 16.23 12.93
N PRO A 158 -1.34 17.32 13.31
CA PRO A 158 -0.77 17.47 14.63
C PRO A 158 -1.82 17.32 15.74
N TRP A 159 -1.37 16.78 16.88
CA TRP A 159 -2.16 16.64 18.11
C TRP A 159 -3.44 15.81 17.95
N GLY A 160 -3.43 14.82 17.06
CA GLY A 160 -4.55 13.87 16.92
C GLY A 160 -5.81 14.48 16.28
N ARG A 161 -5.68 15.59 15.54
CA ARG A 161 -6.81 16.26 14.90
C ARG A 161 -7.45 15.48 13.74
N GLY A 162 -6.89 14.34 13.38
CA GLY A 162 -7.36 13.46 12.31
C GLY A 162 -6.34 13.33 11.19
N TYR A 163 -6.84 13.04 9.99
CA TYR A 163 -6.02 12.73 8.82
C TYR A 163 -6.44 13.52 7.60
N ILE A 164 -5.47 13.86 6.75
CA ILE A 164 -5.70 14.20 5.34
C ILE A 164 -5.34 12.96 4.52
N VAL A 165 -6.28 12.44 3.75
CA VAL A 165 -5.99 11.34 2.82
C VAL A 165 -5.61 11.94 1.47
N HIS A 166 -4.48 11.49 0.93
CA HIS A 166 -4.01 11.87 -0.39
C HIS A 166 -4.05 10.67 -1.31
N PHE A 167 -4.69 10.82 -2.47
CA PHE A 167 -4.62 9.91 -3.60
C PHE A 167 -4.00 10.65 -4.79
N GLU A 168 -3.01 10.06 -5.44
CA GLU A 168 -2.35 10.69 -6.59
C GLU A 168 -2.13 9.68 -7.71
N VAL A 169 -2.87 9.87 -8.80
CA VAL A 169 -2.68 9.08 -10.03
C VAL A 169 -1.27 9.28 -10.52
N GLN A 170 -0.57 8.17 -10.74
CA GLN A 170 0.81 8.18 -11.20
C GLN A 170 0.87 8.11 -12.73
N PRO A 171 1.93 8.67 -13.34
CA PRO A 171 2.17 8.51 -14.77
C PRO A 171 2.17 7.04 -15.20
N GLU A 172 1.76 6.77 -16.45
CA GLU A 172 1.79 5.42 -16.99
C GLU A 172 3.19 4.81 -16.92
N GLY A 173 3.23 3.50 -16.67
CA GLY A 173 4.49 2.78 -16.47
C GLY A 173 5.21 3.11 -15.15
N THR A 174 4.61 3.83 -14.20
CA THR A 174 5.22 4.00 -12.86
C THR A 174 5.52 2.65 -12.19
N ALA A 175 4.68 1.65 -12.41
CA ALA A 175 4.90 0.29 -11.92
C ALA A 175 5.62 -0.64 -12.92
N SER A 176 6.19 -0.14 -14.02
CA SER A 176 6.84 -1.02 -15.01
C SER A 176 8.16 -1.63 -14.49
N THR A 177 8.87 -0.91 -13.62
CA THR A 177 10.10 -1.38 -12.96
C THR A 177 10.08 -1.05 -11.48
N SER A 178 10.83 -1.80 -10.66
CA SER A 178 10.93 -1.52 -9.22
C SER A 178 11.57 -0.16 -8.92
N GLU A 179 12.46 0.32 -9.79
CA GLU A 179 13.09 1.64 -9.69
C GLU A 179 12.07 2.77 -9.83
N ARG A 180 11.24 2.74 -10.88
CA ARG A 180 10.19 3.76 -11.10
C ARG A 180 9.16 3.75 -9.97
N MET A 181 8.77 2.55 -9.53
CA MET A 181 7.87 2.39 -8.40
C MET A 181 8.49 2.99 -7.12
N ASN A 182 9.76 2.69 -6.84
CA ASN A 182 10.46 3.26 -5.69
C ASN A 182 10.54 4.78 -5.80
N GLY A 183 10.81 5.35 -6.97
CA GLY A 183 10.81 6.81 -7.18
C GLY A 183 9.50 7.47 -6.72
N ALA A 184 8.35 6.92 -7.13
CA ALA A 184 7.04 7.43 -6.69
C ALA A 184 6.85 7.35 -5.16
N ILE A 185 7.37 6.29 -4.52
CA ILE A 185 7.35 6.16 -3.05
C ILE A 185 8.30 7.16 -2.38
N GLU A 186 9.49 7.36 -2.92
CA GLU A 186 10.46 8.33 -2.42
C GLU A 186 9.89 9.74 -2.42
N ASP A 187 9.12 10.11 -3.45
CA ASP A 187 8.47 11.42 -3.54
C ASP A 187 7.41 11.62 -2.45
N LEU A 188 6.68 10.58 -2.04
CA LEU A 188 5.80 10.68 -0.86
C LEU A 188 6.62 10.88 0.42
N ILE A 189 7.69 10.09 0.59
CA ILE A 189 8.54 10.13 1.77
C ILE A 189 9.20 11.50 1.91
N ARG A 190 9.71 12.08 0.81
CA ARG A 190 10.34 13.42 0.82
C ARG A 190 9.38 14.52 1.27
N ARG A 191 8.07 14.38 1.01
CA ARG A 191 7.05 15.35 1.43
C ARG A 191 6.72 15.30 2.92
N LYS A 192 6.78 14.11 3.53
CA LYS A 192 6.45 13.88 4.95
C LYS A 192 7.44 12.92 5.62
N PRO A 193 8.75 13.23 5.64
CA PRO A 193 9.77 12.29 6.09
C PRO A 193 9.59 11.91 7.56
N ASP A 194 9.08 12.81 8.38
CA ASP A 194 8.78 12.59 9.80
C ASP A 194 7.70 11.53 10.04
N GLN A 195 6.86 11.24 9.05
CA GLN A 195 5.75 10.28 9.18
C GLN A 195 6.04 8.90 8.61
N TYR A 196 7.23 8.69 8.04
CA TYR A 196 7.63 7.39 7.50
C TYR A 196 8.10 6.44 8.60
N LEU A 197 7.81 5.14 8.46
CA LEU A 197 8.19 4.12 9.44
C LEU A 197 9.68 3.74 9.34
N TRP A 198 10.56 4.68 9.73
CA TRP A 198 12.03 4.50 9.69
C TRP A 198 12.55 3.35 10.54
N SER A 199 11.79 2.89 11.54
CA SER A 199 12.19 1.76 12.39
C SER A 199 12.23 0.42 11.64
N TYR A 200 11.59 0.33 10.46
CA TYR A 200 11.69 -0.87 9.64
C TYR A 200 13.05 -0.94 8.94
N PRO A 201 13.81 -2.06 9.06
CA PRO A 201 15.11 -2.19 8.42
C PRO A 201 14.97 -2.42 6.90
N ARG A 202 14.63 -1.36 6.15
CA ARG A 202 14.34 -1.39 4.70
C ARG A 202 15.48 -1.97 3.86
N TRP A 203 16.72 -1.76 4.29
CA TRP A 203 17.95 -2.18 3.61
C TRP A 203 18.53 -3.51 4.12
N LYS A 204 17.78 -4.29 4.92
CA LYS A 204 18.23 -5.65 5.26
C LYS A 204 18.32 -6.50 4.00
N VAL A 205 19.33 -7.37 3.95
CA VAL A 205 19.48 -8.37 2.90
C VAL A 205 18.71 -9.64 3.33
N PRO A 206 17.63 -10.03 2.63
CA PRO A 206 16.96 -11.29 2.96
C PRO A 206 17.87 -12.49 2.71
N ARG A 207 17.75 -13.52 3.55
CA ARG A 207 18.58 -14.73 3.47
C ARG A 207 18.38 -15.41 2.11
N GLY A 208 19.47 -15.62 1.37
CA GLY A 208 19.43 -16.25 0.04
C GLY A 208 19.08 -15.31 -1.11
N ALA A 209 18.92 -14.00 -0.85
CA ALA A 209 18.86 -13.02 -1.93
C ALA A 209 20.23 -12.89 -2.62
N PRO A 210 20.27 -12.51 -3.91
CA PRO A 210 21.52 -12.14 -4.59
C PRO A 210 22.26 -11.04 -3.81
N LYS A 211 23.58 -10.97 -3.95
CA LYS A 211 24.35 -9.87 -3.33
C LYS A 211 23.81 -8.51 -3.82
N PRO A 212 23.65 -7.52 -2.92
CA PRO A 212 23.27 -6.17 -3.35
C PRO A 212 24.34 -5.61 -4.30
N PRO A 213 23.94 -4.84 -5.31
CA PRO A 213 24.89 -4.10 -6.12
C PRO A 213 25.63 -3.07 -5.27
N ALA A 214 26.76 -2.57 -5.76
CA ALA A 214 27.43 -1.43 -5.13
C ALA A 214 26.46 -0.23 -5.07
N ALA A 215 26.55 0.57 -4.01
CA ALA A 215 25.79 1.80 -3.96
C ALA A 215 26.22 2.70 -5.12
N VAL A 216 25.24 3.22 -5.87
CA VAL A 216 25.50 4.24 -6.88
C VAL A 216 25.87 5.51 -6.12
N SER A 217 27.11 5.97 -6.29
CA SER A 217 27.65 7.20 -5.69
C SER A 217 26.95 8.45 -6.21
#